data_AF-A0A132A164-F1
#
_entry.id   AF-A0A132A164-F1
#
_cell.length_a   1.000
_cell.length_b   1.000
_cell.length_c   1.000
_cell.angle_alpha   90.00
_cell.angle_beta   90.00
_cell.angle_gamma   90.00
#
_symmetry.space_group_name_H-M   'P 1'
#
loop_
_entity.id
_entity.type
_entity.pdbx_description
1 polymer ?
#
loop_
_entity_poly.entity_id
_entity_poly.type
_entity_poly.pdbx_seq_one_letter_code
_entity_poly.pdbx_strand_id
1 'polypeptide(L)'
;MIDFNRFRDGYEAIQQLRNRFKEIDLIVASEDGVLIPIHSDFLAKKAPKFWSRIHQYLDDEGRRKELIENVRLRNNEGMTIEVPKLTVPNLDGRMLSIIFESMFHCADQQSNRIKPIDLRLTMKLLRIGEELGLDFLLETCLNNLCDPGKIKLYNSVLLFQIGLHFDHRLANISYQFILDNLSKRVREKDRLKDS
;
A
#
# COMPACT_ATOMS: atom_id res chain seq x y z
N MET A 1 21.15 20.53 6.68
CA MET A 1 20.01 21.40 6.32
C MET A 1 19.17 20.66 5.29
N ILE A 2 17.84 20.61 5.46
CA ILE A 2 16.94 20.08 4.42
C ILE A 2 16.61 21.25 3.50
N ASP A 3 16.85 21.10 2.20
CA ASP A 3 16.59 22.15 1.22
C ASP A 3 15.15 22.01 0.71
N PHE A 4 14.24 22.77 1.32
CA PHE A 4 12.82 22.71 1.02
C PHE A 4 12.46 23.22 -0.39
N ASN A 5 13.38 23.91 -1.06
CA ASN A 5 13.18 24.43 -2.42
C ASN A 5 13.44 23.39 -3.51
N ARG A 6 13.93 22.19 -3.16
CA ARG A 6 14.19 21.09 -4.10
C ARG A 6 13.05 20.08 -4.23
N PHE A 7 12.01 20.19 -3.42
CA PHE A 7 10.94 19.21 -3.39
C PHE A 7 9.88 19.51 -4.44
N ARG A 8 9.53 18.49 -5.25
CA ARG A 8 8.43 18.61 -6.22
C ARG A 8 7.07 18.64 -5.54
N ASP A 9 6.95 18.01 -4.39
CA ASP A 9 5.76 18.01 -3.55
C ASP A 9 6.11 17.93 -2.05
N GLY A 10 5.11 18.19 -1.19
CA GLY A 10 5.30 18.09 0.26
C GLY A 10 5.55 16.66 0.76
N TYR A 11 5.36 15.62 -0.06
CA TYR A 11 5.51 14.23 0.33
C TYR A 11 6.98 13.79 0.35
N GLU A 12 7.78 14.23 -0.62
CA GLU A 12 9.23 13.99 -0.64
C GLU A 12 9.92 14.57 0.59
N ALA A 13 9.48 15.75 1.06
CA ALA A 13 10.01 16.40 2.25
C ALA A 13 9.74 15.56 3.52
N ILE A 14 8.50 15.10 3.70
CA ILE A 14 8.10 14.27 4.83
C ILE A 14 8.83 12.92 4.79
N GLN A 15 9.01 12.32 3.61
CA GLN A 15 9.78 11.08 3.46
C GLN A 15 11.25 11.28 3.87
N GLN A 16 11.88 12.41 3.54
CA GLN A 16 13.23 12.72 3.98
C GLN A 16 13.35 12.95 5.48
N LEU A 17 12.35 13.60 6.11
CA LEU A 17 12.28 13.75 7.56
C LEU A 17 12.21 12.37 8.24
N ARG A 18 11.34 11.49 7.72
CA ARG A 18 11.20 10.11 8.20
C ARG A 18 12.50 9.34 8.12
N ASN A 19 13.17 9.37 6.97
CA ASN A 19 14.44 8.67 6.75
C ASN A 19 15.58 9.15 7.66
N ARG A 20 15.46 10.36 8.22
CA ARG A 20 16.41 10.93 9.18
C ARG A 20 15.92 10.84 10.63
N PHE A 21 14.84 10.12 10.91
CA PHE A 21 14.21 10.04 12.23
C PHE A 21 13.95 11.43 12.86
N LYS A 22 13.65 12.43 12.03
CA LYS A 22 13.37 13.79 12.50
C LYS A 22 11.89 13.92 12.81
N GLU A 23 11.61 14.37 14.04
CA GLU A 23 10.25 14.67 14.53
C GLU A 23 9.31 13.46 14.47
N ILE A 24 9.86 12.24 14.55
CA ILE A 24 9.07 11.02 14.62
C ILE A 24 8.36 10.98 15.97
N ASP A 25 7.03 10.94 15.92
CA ASP A 25 6.14 10.89 17.06
C ASP A 25 5.36 9.56 17.12
N LEU A 26 5.53 8.68 16.13
CA LEU A 26 4.90 7.37 16.07
C LEU A 26 5.77 6.29 15.40
N ILE A 27 5.80 5.11 16.01
CA ILE A 27 6.27 3.86 15.41
C ILE A 27 5.07 2.96 15.15
N VAL A 28 4.96 2.44 13.93
CA VAL A 28 4.03 1.38 13.58
C VAL A 28 4.81 0.08 13.43
N ALA A 29 4.41 -0.94 14.18
CA ALA A 29 5.03 -2.25 14.18
C ALA A 29 4.13 -3.29 13.51
N SER A 30 4.77 -4.23 12.85
CA SER A 30 4.15 -5.46 12.33
C SER A 30 4.22 -6.57 13.37
N GLU A 31 3.46 -7.65 13.15
CA GLU A 31 3.44 -8.80 14.06
C GLU A 31 4.81 -9.50 14.17
N ASP A 32 5.59 -9.52 13.09
CA ASP A 32 6.94 -10.08 13.05
C ASP A 32 8.03 -9.09 13.51
N GLY A 33 7.64 -7.91 14.02
CA GLY A 33 8.51 -6.96 14.71
C GLY A 33 9.20 -5.93 13.81
N VAL A 34 8.86 -5.82 12.52
CA VAL A 34 9.37 -4.71 11.69
C VAL A 34 8.75 -3.40 12.15
N LEU A 35 9.61 -2.41 12.41
CA LEU A 35 9.25 -1.09 12.92
C LEU A 35 9.31 -0.04 11.80
N ILE A 36 8.23 0.71 11.65
CA ILE A 36 8.10 1.79 10.66
C ILE A 36 7.92 3.12 11.39
N PRO A 37 8.91 4.02 11.37
CA PRO A 37 8.75 5.37 11.89
C PRO A 37 7.84 6.19 10.98
N ILE A 38 6.90 6.94 11.57
CA ILE A 38 5.98 7.82 10.86
C ILE A 38 5.65 9.08 11.69
N HIS A 39 5.25 10.14 11.00
CA HIS A 39 4.62 11.32 11.57
C HIS A 39 3.11 11.09 11.69
N SER A 40 2.55 11.15 12.90
CA SER A 40 1.15 10.83 13.18
C SER A 40 0.16 11.69 12.38
N ASP A 41 0.44 12.99 12.26
CA ASP A 41 -0.35 13.93 11.43
C ASP A 41 -0.37 13.52 9.95
N PHE A 42 0.74 12.98 9.45
CA PHE A 42 0.82 12.50 8.08
C PHE A 42 -0.04 11.24 7.88
N LEU A 43 0.00 10.32 8.85
CA LEU A 43 -0.86 9.15 8.87
C LEU A 43 -2.35 9.54 8.93
N ALA A 44 -2.70 10.49 9.80
CA ALA A 44 -4.05 11.02 9.94
C ALA A 44 -4.59 11.60 8.63
N LYS A 45 -3.74 12.34 7.90
CA LYS A 45 -4.07 12.92 6.61
C LYS A 45 -4.26 11.87 5.51
N LYS A 46 -3.39 10.87 5.45
CA LYS A 46 -3.35 9.88 4.35
C LYS A 46 -4.26 8.68 4.56
N ALA A 47 -4.53 8.34 5.81
CA ALA A 47 -5.26 7.14 6.19
C ALA A 47 -6.28 7.47 7.31
N PRO A 48 -7.21 8.42 7.11
CA PRO A 48 -8.06 8.95 8.17
C PRO A 48 -8.93 7.88 8.85
N LYS A 49 -9.44 6.90 8.09
CA LYS A 49 -10.21 5.77 8.64
C LYS A 49 -9.33 4.85 9.50
N PHE A 50 -8.16 4.49 8.98
CA PHE A 50 -7.17 3.70 9.71
C PHE A 50 -6.70 4.43 10.97
N TRP A 51 -6.43 5.73 10.88
CA TRP A 51 -6.07 6.60 12.00
C TRP A 51 -7.18 6.68 13.06
N SER A 52 -8.44 6.83 12.65
CA SER A 52 -9.58 6.79 13.57
C SER A 52 -9.71 5.45 14.29
N ARG A 53 -9.49 4.34 13.58
CA ARG A 53 -9.48 2.98 14.16
C ARG A 53 -8.33 2.81 15.16
N ILE A 54 -7.18 3.43 14.89
CA ILE A 54 -6.05 3.50 15.83
C ILE A 54 -6.40 4.35 17.06
N HIS A 55 -7.05 5.49 16.85
CA HIS A 55 -7.49 6.39 17.92
C HIS A 55 -8.48 5.74 18.90
N GLN A 56 -9.23 4.71 18.49
CA GLN A 56 -10.08 3.94 19.41
C GLN A 56 -9.29 3.14 20.45
N TYR A 57 -7.98 2.97 20.24
CA TYR A 57 -7.05 2.44 21.24
C TYR A 57 -6.41 3.55 22.10
N LEU A 58 -6.84 4.80 21.91
CA LEU A 58 -6.56 5.97 22.76
C LEU A 58 -7.81 6.29 23.58
N ASP A 59 -7.64 6.82 24.79
CA ASP A 59 -8.71 7.34 25.66
C ASP A 59 -9.10 8.77 25.26
N ASP A 60 -10.18 9.28 25.85
CA ASP A 60 -10.75 10.61 25.54
C ASP A 60 -9.81 11.78 25.90
N GLU A 61 -8.76 11.54 26.69
CA GLU A 61 -7.73 12.51 27.05
C GLU A 61 -6.45 12.33 26.21
N GLY A 62 -6.49 11.45 25.19
CA GLY A 62 -5.34 11.11 24.34
C GLY A 62 -4.29 10.21 25.01
N ARG A 63 -4.57 9.69 26.21
CA ARG A 63 -3.75 8.70 26.92
C ARG A 63 -4.17 7.29 26.46
N ARG A 64 -3.32 6.29 26.63
CA ARG A 64 -3.38 5.07 25.81
C ARG A 64 -4.02 3.89 26.55
N LYS A 65 -4.94 3.16 25.91
CA LYS A 65 -5.30 1.79 26.36
C LYS A 65 -4.09 0.87 26.13
N GLU A 66 -3.95 -0.16 26.96
CA GLU A 66 -2.80 -1.07 27.19
C GLU A 66 -2.00 -1.63 25.96
N LEU A 67 -2.38 -1.33 24.72
CA LEU A 67 -1.79 -1.84 23.47
C LEU A 67 -0.63 -1.01 22.89
N ILE A 68 -0.29 0.14 23.50
CA ILE A 68 0.78 1.02 22.99
C ILE A 68 1.96 1.01 23.96
N GLU A 69 2.99 0.26 23.58
CA GLU A 69 4.29 0.27 24.26
C GLU A 69 5.13 1.45 23.79
N ASN A 70 5.92 2.07 24.67
CA ASN A 70 6.92 3.05 24.22
C ASN A 70 8.20 2.33 23.78
N VAL A 71 8.78 2.80 22.68
CA VAL A 71 10.08 2.34 22.17
C VAL A 71 11.08 3.48 22.25
N ARG A 72 12.30 3.17 22.66
CA ARG A 72 13.42 4.10 22.68
C ARG A 72 14.10 4.12 21.33
N LEU A 73 14.01 5.24 20.62
CA LEU A 73 14.78 5.48 19.40
C LEU A 73 15.97 6.37 19.72
N ARG A 74 17.07 6.18 19.00
CA ARG A 74 18.21 7.10 19.04
C ARG A 74 18.15 7.98 17.80
N ASN A 75 18.05 9.29 17.98
CA ASN A 75 18.08 10.21 16.86
C ASN A 75 19.52 10.37 16.32
N ASN A 76 19.66 11.07 15.18
CA ASN A 76 20.97 11.30 14.55
C ASN A 76 21.93 12.17 15.39
N GLU A 77 21.44 12.81 16.44
CA GLU A 77 22.22 13.63 17.39
C GLU A 77 22.65 12.81 18.62
N GLY A 78 22.34 11.51 18.65
CA GLY A 78 22.70 10.59 19.72
C GLY A 78 21.76 10.62 20.92
N MET A 79 20.71 11.46 20.91
CA MET A 79 19.70 11.55 21.96
C MET A 79 18.70 10.38 21.88
N THR A 80 18.30 9.87 23.04
CA THR A 80 17.24 8.88 23.15
C THR A 80 15.89 9.57 23.28
N ILE A 81 14.97 9.27 22.36
CA ILE A 81 13.58 9.72 22.41
C ILE A 81 12.68 8.52 22.69
N GLU A 82 11.66 8.71 23.52
CA GLU A 82 10.61 7.71 23.73
C GLU A 82 9.45 8.00 22.79
N VAL A 83 9.10 7.01 21.97
CA VAL A 83 8.08 7.14 20.92
C VAL A 83 7.05 6.01 21.09
N PRO A 84 5.73 6.27 20.98
CA PRO A 84 4.73 5.20 20.89
C PRO A 84 5.07 4.18 19.84
N LYS A 85 4.85 2.91 20.14
CA LYS A 85 4.73 1.83 19.18
C LYS A 85 3.30 1.30 19.16
N LEU A 86 2.71 1.32 17.98
CA LEU A 86 1.45 0.67 17.68
C LEU A 86 1.72 -0.61 16.87
N THR A 87 1.35 -1.77 17.41
CA THR A 87 1.40 -3.03 16.65
C THR A 87 0.11 -3.22 15.86
N VAL A 88 0.22 -3.43 14.54
CA VAL A 88 -0.94 -3.71 13.68
C VAL A 88 -1.07 -5.22 13.49
N PRO A 89 -2.18 -5.84 13.94
CA PRO A 89 -2.35 -7.27 13.80
C PRO A 89 -2.54 -7.69 12.34
N ASN A 90 -2.22 -8.95 12.04
CA ASN A 90 -2.32 -9.62 10.74
C ASN A 90 -1.48 -9.00 9.61
N LEU A 91 -0.53 -8.12 9.92
CA LEU A 91 0.42 -7.56 8.97
C LEU A 91 1.85 -8.03 9.28
N ASP A 92 2.46 -8.75 8.34
CA ASP A 92 3.90 -8.98 8.31
C ASP A 92 4.66 -7.72 7.89
N GLY A 93 5.95 -7.69 8.18
CA GLY A 93 6.80 -6.53 7.93
C GLY A 93 6.92 -6.15 6.46
N ARG A 94 6.77 -7.12 5.54
CA ARG A 94 6.79 -6.85 4.09
C ARG A 94 5.54 -6.10 3.67
N MET A 95 4.36 -6.55 4.10
CA MET A 95 3.09 -5.87 3.84
C MET A 95 3.09 -4.48 4.46
N LEU A 96 3.51 -4.35 5.72
CA LEU A 96 3.56 -3.07 6.42
C LEU A 96 4.49 -2.09 5.69
N SER A 97 5.68 -2.53 5.28
CA SER A 97 6.59 -1.70 4.49
C SER A 97 5.96 -1.22 3.19
N ILE A 98 5.29 -2.11 2.44
CA ILE A 98 4.63 -1.74 1.18
C ILE A 98 3.53 -0.70 1.41
N ILE A 99 2.69 -0.90 2.43
CA ILE A 99 1.61 0.05 2.77
C ILE A 99 2.20 1.44 3.02
N PHE A 100 3.21 1.52 3.88
CA PHE A 100 3.77 2.80 4.28
C PHE A 100 4.59 3.46 3.17
N GLU A 101 5.34 2.71 2.35
CA GLU A 101 6.01 3.29 1.18
C GLU A 101 5.01 3.78 0.13
N SER A 102 3.89 3.07 -0.08
CA SER A 102 2.83 3.50 -1.00
C SER A 102 2.24 4.86 -0.61
N MET A 103 2.20 5.16 0.70
CA MET A 103 1.69 6.43 1.23
C MET A 103 2.48 7.67 0.76
N PHE A 104 3.79 7.50 0.52
CA PHE A 104 4.70 8.56 0.06
C PHE A 104 4.81 8.66 -1.46
N HIS A 105 4.23 7.72 -2.20
CA HIS A 105 4.39 7.62 -3.66
C HIS A 105 3.12 7.99 -4.47
N CYS A 106 2.08 8.51 -3.81
CA CYS A 106 0.89 9.03 -4.50
C CYS A 106 1.17 10.37 -5.21
N ALA A 107 1.58 10.29 -6.49
CA ALA A 107 1.15 11.18 -7.58
C ALA A 107 1.99 10.99 -8.86
N ASP A 108 3.27 10.63 -8.73
CA ASP A 108 4.18 10.56 -9.87
C ASP A 108 4.52 9.11 -10.26
N GLN A 109 4.25 8.79 -11.52
CA GLN A 109 4.40 7.50 -12.21
C GLN A 109 5.86 6.97 -12.29
N GLN A 110 6.75 7.35 -11.37
CA GLN A 110 8.16 6.98 -11.35
C GLN A 110 8.56 6.16 -10.10
N SER A 111 7.63 5.44 -9.46
CA SER A 111 7.97 4.59 -8.32
C SER A 111 8.60 3.24 -8.73
N ASN A 112 9.79 3.27 -9.34
CA ASN A 112 10.68 2.10 -9.43
C ASN A 112 11.19 1.61 -8.05
N ARG A 113 10.67 2.17 -6.94
CA ARG A 113 11.13 1.91 -5.57
C ARG A 113 10.29 0.90 -4.80
N ILE A 114 9.03 0.66 -5.19
CA ILE A 114 8.24 -0.42 -4.61
C ILE A 114 8.67 -1.71 -5.27
N LYS A 115 9.24 -2.63 -4.48
CA LYS A 115 9.63 -3.97 -4.98
C LYS A 115 8.45 -4.61 -5.73
N PRO A 116 8.70 -5.36 -6.81
CA PRO A 116 7.64 -6.02 -7.56
C PRO A 116 6.71 -6.79 -6.61
N ILE A 117 5.44 -6.40 -6.61
CA ILE A 117 4.42 -7.07 -5.83
C ILE A 117 3.82 -8.15 -6.72
N ASP A 118 3.99 -9.41 -6.30
CA ASP A 118 3.35 -10.53 -6.97
C ASP A 118 1.81 -10.43 -6.86
N LEU A 119 1.11 -11.20 -7.69
CA LEU A 119 -0.34 -11.14 -7.76
C LEU A 119 -1.00 -11.50 -6.43
N ARG A 120 -0.50 -12.52 -5.72
CA ARG A 120 -1.08 -13.00 -4.45
C ARG A 120 -0.98 -11.92 -3.39
N LEU A 121 0.19 -11.30 -3.27
CA LEU A 121 0.42 -10.21 -2.32
C LEU A 121 -0.39 -8.97 -2.69
N THR A 122 -0.52 -8.65 -3.98
CA THR A 122 -1.35 -7.53 -4.46
C THR A 122 -2.81 -7.73 -4.09
N MET A 123 -3.35 -8.94 -4.27
CA MET A 123 -4.72 -9.27 -3.87
C MET A 123 -4.95 -9.15 -2.37
N LYS A 124 -3.96 -9.55 -1.55
CA LYS A 124 -4.04 -9.44 -0.09
C LYS A 124 -4.02 -7.97 0.34
N LEU A 125 -3.14 -7.16 -0.25
CA LEU A 125 -3.04 -5.72 0.01
C LEU A 125 -4.27 -4.95 -0.47
N LEU A 126 -4.89 -5.35 -1.59
CA LEU A 126 -6.13 -4.74 -2.07
C LEU A 126 -7.27 -4.89 -1.05
N ARG A 127 -7.42 -6.08 -0.47
CA ARG A 127 -8.42 -6.34 0.60
C ARG A 127 -8.13 -5.53 1.86
N ILE A 128 -6.87 -5.46 2.27
CA ILE A 128 -6.45 -4.65 3.42
C ILE A 128 -6.74 -3.17 3.15
N GLY A 129 -6.45 -2.69 1.93
CA GLY A 129 -6.71 -1.32 1.52
C GLY A 129 -8.20 -0.98 1.56
N GLU A 130 -9.05 -1.89 1.13
CA GLU A 130 -10.51 -1.73 1.21
C GLU A 130 -10.98 -1.71 2.67
N GLU A 131 -10.57 -2.70 3.48
CA GLU A 131 -10.98 -2.82 4.89
C GLU A 131 -10.55 -1.62 5.74
N LEU A 132 -9.32 -1.14 5.52
CA LEU A 132 -8.75 -0.04 6.29
C LEU A 132 -9.01 1.34 5.65
N GLY A 133 -9.64 1.38 4.47
CA GLY A 133 -9.92 2.61 3.72
C GLY A 133 -8.64 3.37 3.31
N LEU A 134 -7.65 2.64 2.77
CA LEU A 134 -6.36 3.16 2.34
C LEU A 134 -6.38 3.40 0.83
N ASP A 135 -6.91 4.53 0.40
CA ASP A 135 -7.08 4.86 -1.03
C ASP A 135 -5.75 4.81 -1.82
N PHE A 136 -4.66 5.30 -1.21
CA PHE A 136 -3.32 5.24 -1.79
C PHE A 136 -2.83 3.80 -2.06
N LEU A 137 -3.24 2.86 -1.21
CA LEU A 137 -2.87 1.45 -1.34
C LEU A 137 -3.72 0.78 -2.42
N LEU A 138 -5.02 1.11 -2.48
CA LEU A 138 -5.91 0.66 -3.54
C LEU A 138 -5.38 1.10 -4.89
N GLU A 139 -5.04 2.38 -5.05
CA GLU A 139 -4.44 2.92 -6.27
C GLU A 139 -3.16 2.18 -6.66
N THR A 140 -2.24 1.97 -5.70
CA THR A 140 -1.00 1.22 -5.92
C THR A 140 -1.27 -0.21 -6.38
N CYS A 141 -2.22 -0.91 -5.75
CA CYS A 141 -2.59 -2.28 -6.11
C CYS A 141 -3.21 -2.33 -7.50
N LEU A 142 -4.15 -1.43 -7.81
CA LEU A 142 -4.86 -1.40 -9.10
C LEU A 142 -3.91 -1.05 -10.24
N ASN A 143 -3.01 -0.07 -10.05
CA ASN A 143 -1.97 0.24 -11.03
C ASN A 143 -1.06 -0.97 -11.27
N ASN A 144 -0.72 -1.71 -10.21
CA ASN A 144 0.07 -2.94 -10.33
C ASN A 144 -0.66 -4.08 -11.06
N LEU A 145 -2.00 -4.16 -10.97
CA LEU A 145 -2.84 -5.13 -11.68
C LEU A 145 -3.14 -4.74 -13.13
N CYS A 146 -3.13 -3.44 -13.43
CA CYS A 146 -3.37 -2.90 -14.76
C CYS A 146 -2.24 -3.15 -15.76
N ASP A 147 -1.09 -3.68 -15.32
CA ASP A 147 -0.01 -4.11 -16.22
C ASP A 147 -0.49 -5.28 -17.12
N PRO A 148 -0.59 -5.09 -18.45
CA PRO A 148 -1.05 -6.13 -19.37
C PRO A 148 -0.19 -7.40 -19.30
N GLY A 149 1.08 -7.28 -18.92
CA GLY A 149 1.99 -8.42 -18.74
C GLY A 149 1.56 -9.39 -17.64
N LYS A 150 0.73 -8.95 -16.70
CA LYS A 150 0.24 -9.75 -15.56
C LYS A 150 -1.10 -10.42 -15.80
N ILE A 151 -1.83 -10.02 -16.84
CA ILE A 151 -3.08 -10.67 -17.23
C ILE A 151 -2.74 -11.97 -17.96
N LYS A 152 -3.25 -13.08 -17.44
CA LYS A 152 -3.06 -14.45 -17.93
C LYS A 152 -4.41 -15.15 -17.97
N LEU A 153 -4.50 -16.23 -18.73
CA LEU A 153 -5.74 -17.02 -18.84
C LEU A 153 -6.29 -17.46 -17.48
N TYR A 154 -5.42 -17.85 -16.55
CA TYR A 154 -5.84 -18.37 -15.25
C TYR A 154 -6.36 -17.28 -14.29
N ASN A 155 -6.09 -15.99 -14.54
CA ASN A 155 -6.47 -14.90 -13.65
C ASN A 155 -7.36 -13.83 -14.31
N SER A 156 -7.56 -13.85 -15.63
CA SER A 156 -8.27 -12.79 -16.36
C SER A 156 -9.72 -12.60 -15.91
N VAL A 157 -10.44 -13.67 -15.59
CA VAL A 157 -11.82 -13.58 -15.09
C VAL A 157 -11.87 -12.94 -13.71
N LEU A 158 -10.94 -13.33 -12.82
CA LEU A 158 -10.82 -12.75 -11.49
C LEU A 158 -10.48 -11.24 -11.58
N LEU A 159 -9.52 -10.88 -12.44
CA LEU A 159 -9.14 -9.48 -12.65
C LEU A 159 -10.27 -8.66 -13.27
N PHE A 160 -11.08 -9.23 -14.15
CA PHE A 160 -12.29 -8.59 -14.66
C PHE A 160 -13.27 -8.28 -13.52
N GLN A 161 -13.57 -9.25 -12.65
CA GLN A 161 -14.47 -9.05 -11.50
C GLN A 161 -13.96 -7.98 -10.52
N ILE A 162 -12.65 -7.99 -10.24
CA ILE A 162 -12.01 -6.95 -9.43
C ILE A 162 -12.14 -5.59 -10.10
N GLY A 163 -11.89 -5.50 -11.40
CA GLY A 163 -12.04 -4.27 -12.16
C GLY A 163 -13.47 -3.73 -12.13
N LEU A 164 -14.49 -4.59 -12.19
CA LEU A 164 -15.89 -4.15 -12.07
C LEU A 164 -16.19 -3.49 -10.72
N HIS A 165 -15.51 -3.92 -9.66
CA HIS A 165 -15.70 -3.39 -8.31
C HIS A 165 -14.83 -2.16 -8.01
N PHE A 166 -13.60 -2.11 -8.53
CA PHE A 166 -12.60 -1.11 -8.13
C PHE A 166 -12.08 -0.19 -9.25
N ASP A 167 -11.91 -0.67 -10.49
CA ASP A 167 -11.29 0.11 -11.58
C ASP A 167 -11.76 -0.39 -12.95
N HIS A 168 -12.57 0.42 -13.64
CA HIS A 168 -13.09 0.11 -14.98
C HIS A 168 -11.98 -0.12 -16.02
N ARG A 169 -10.79 0.47 -15.86
CA ARG A 169 -9.65 0.22 -16.76
C ARG A 169 -9.23 -1.24 -16.66
N LEU A 170 -9.06 -1.76 -15.43
CA LEU A 170 -8.73 -3.16 -15.17
C LEU A 170 -9.80 -4.10 -15.73
N ALA A 171 -11.08 -3.75 -15.59
CA ALA A 171 -12.18 -4.52 -16.17
C ALA A 171 -12.05 -4.59 -17.69
N ASN A 172 -11.87 -3.44 -18.34
CA ASN A 172 -11.80 -3.35 -19.80
C ASN A 172 -10.62 -4.15 -20.36
N ILE A 173 -9.41 -3.99 -19.83
CA ILE A 173 -8.24 -4.72 -20.32
C ILE A 173 -8.36 -6.23 -20.08
N SER A 174 -8.96 -6.64 -18.95
CA SER A 174 -9.16 -8.06 -18.63
C SER A 174 -10.22 -8.68 -19.54
N TYR A 175 -11.30 -7.95 -19.81
CA TYR A 175 -12.35 -8.37 -20.73
C TYR A 175 -11.83 -8.53 -22.16
N GLN A 176 -11.05 -7.57 -22.67
CA GLN A 176 -10.44 -7.67 -24.00
C GLN A 176 -9.51 -8.88 -24.10
N PHE A 177 -8.68 -9.13 -23.08
CA PHE A 177 -7.84 -10.33 -23.03
C PHE A 177 -8.68 -11.62 -23.10
N ILE A 178 -9.81 -11.68 -22.41
CA ILE A 178 -10.72 -12.85 -22.46
C ILE A 178 -11.26 -13.05 -23.87
N LEU A 179 -11.76 -12.00 -24.52
CA LEU A 179 -12.32 -12.06 -25.88
C LEU A 179 -11.29 -12.52 -26.91
N ASP A 180 -10.07 -12.00 -26.85
CA ASP A 180 -8.98 -12.38 -27.76
C ASP A 180 -8.65 -13.86 -27.66
N ASN A 181 -8.66 -14.43 -26.45
CA ASN A 181 -8.33 -15.83 -26.23
C ASN A 181 -9.49 -16.78 -26.53
N LEU A 182 -10.73 -16.37 -26.31
CA LEU A 182 -11.92 -17.12 -26.76
C LEU A 182 -11.95 -17.21 -28.29
N SER A 183 -11.71 -16.08 -28.96
CA SER A 183 -11.70 -16.00 -30.42
C SER A 183 -10.65 -16.91 -31.06
N LYS A 184 -9.45 -17.02 -30.44
CA LYS A 184 -8.41 -17.94 -30.89
C LYS A 184 -8.85 -19.40 -30.81
N ARG A 185 -9.44 -19.82 -29.69
CA ARG A 185 -9.91 -21.21 -29.50
C ARG A 185 -11.03 -21.58 -30.45
N VAL A 186 -11.94 -20.66 -30.76
CA VAL A 186 -13.00 -20.90 -31.76
C VAL A 186 -12.38 -21.13 -33.14
N ARG A 187 -11.45 -20.27 -33.58
CA ARG A 187 -10.75 -20.42 -34.87
C ARG A 187 -9.93 -21.71 -34.97
N GLU A 188 -9.28 -22.13 -33.88
CA GLU A 188 -8.56 -23.41 -33.83
C GLU A 188 -9.51 -24.60 -33.95
N LYS A 189 -10.66 -24.55 -33.27
CA LYS A 189 -11.67 -25.61 -33.34
C LYS A 189 -12.28 -25.73 -34.73
N ASP A 190 -12.50 -24.62 -35.42
CA ASP A 190 -13.06 -24.64 -36.78
C ASP A 190 -12.04 -25.21 -37.78
N ARG A 191 -10.76 -24.84 -37.68
CA ARG A 191 -9.69 -25.44 -38.50
C ARG A 191 -9.56 -26.95 -38.35
N LEU A 192 -9.74 -27.47 -37.13
CA LEU A 192 -9.69 -28.92 -36.85
C LEU A 192 -10.90 -29.69 -37.38
N LYS A 193 -12.01 -29.02 -37.69
CA LYS A 193 -13.19 -29.67 -38.31
C LYS A 193 -13.09 -29.76 -39.83
N ASP A 194 -12.30 -28.88 -40.43
CA ASP A 194 -12.03 -28.83 -41.87
C ASP A 194 -10.80 -29.67 -42.28
N SER A 195 -10.20 -30.40 -41.31
CA SER A 195 -9.05 -31.31 -41.47
C SER A 195 -9.48 -32.77 -41.34
#